data_AF-A0AAF0V3H0-F1
#
_entry.id   AF-A0AAF0V3H0-F1
#
_cell.length_a   1.000
_cell.length_b   1.000
_cell.length_c   1.000
_cell.angle_alpha   90.00
_cell.angle_beta   90.00
_cell.angle_gamma   90.00
#
_symmetry.space_group_name_H-M   'P 1'
#
loop_
_entity.id
_entity.type
_entity.pdbx_description
1 polymer ?
#
loop_
_entity_poly.entity_id
_entity_poly.type
_entity_poly.pdbx_seq_one_letter_code
_entity_poly.pdbx_strand_id
1 'polypeptide(L)'
;FDRDLSWRTGVQLFPIICESSNNFKVTKKALEDAYNKAQESNITIKGLLLNNPSNPLGTILDMETLKDTIRFINDKNIHLVCDEIYAATVFNEPKFISISEVIISENVQCNLDLIHIVYSLSKDLGFPGFRVGIIYSYNDVVTKCARKMSSFGLVSTQTQYLISNMLLDDTFIEKFVVESQNTFESEIELWRMIINDVKLNVSPGCSFHCCEPGWFRVCFASMDDDTMRIALRRIEIFVVQYKGINNIIEEGIENSLPIAPGPVSLTSISNSNEEGEAR
;
A
#
# COMPACT_ATOMS: atom_id res chain seq x y z
N PHE A 1 -0.90 13.87 -14.73
CA PHE A 1 0.31 13.42 -15.46
C PHE A 1 0.94 14.51 -16.31
N ASP A 2 0.23 15.22 -17.19
CA ASP A 2 0.84 16.21 -18.12
C ASP A 2 1.81 17.19 -17.46
N ARG A 3 1.35 17.94 -16.45
CA ARG A 3 2.21 18.92 -15.75
C ARG A 3 3.43 18.27 -15.09
N ASP A 4 3.24 17.12 -14.47
CA ASP A 4 4.26 16.47 -13.64
C ASP A 4 5.33 15.79 -14.50
N LEU A 5 4.94 15.23 -15.65
CA LEU A 5 5.83 14.53 -16.56
C LEU A 5 6.45 15.46 -17.60
N SER A 6 5.66 16.31 -18.27
CA SER A 6 6.13 17.06 -19.44
C SER A 6 6.92 18.33 -19.10
N TRP A 7 6.63 19.00 -17.98
CA TRP A 7 7.14 20.36 -17.71
C TRP A 7 8.67 20.42 -17.78
N ARG A 8 9.35 19.62 -16.95
CA ARG A 8 10.82 19.69 -16.83
C ARG A 8 11.55 18.73 -17.76
N THR A 9 10.89 17.67 -18.22
CA THR A 9 11.54 16.63 -19.03
C THR A 9 11.45 16.92 -20.53
N GLY A 10 10.48 17.73 -20.96
CA GLY A 10 10.16 17.94 -22.38
C GLY A 10 9.56 16.69 -23.06
N VAL A 11 9.25 15.63 -22.30
CA VAL A 11 8.61 14.42 -22.83
C VAL A 11 7.15 14.72 -23.18
N GLN A 12 6.72 14.18 -24.32
CA GLN A 12 5.34 14.24 -24.77
C GLN A 12 4.58 12.99 -24.30
N LEU A 13 3.34 13.17 -23.84
CA LEU A 13 2.45 12.05 -23.54
C LEU A 13 1.55 11.79 -24.75
N PHE A 14 1.49 10.52 -25.17
CA PHE A 14 0.62 10.08 -26.25
C PHE A 14 -0.47 9.17 -25.66
N PRO A 15 -1.76 9.50 -25.79
CA PRO A 15 -2.83 8.80 -25.09
C PRO A 15 -3.14 7.44 -25.73
N ILE A 16 -3.41 6.45 -24.89
CA ILE A 16 -4.06 5.20 -25.28
C ILE A 16 -5.55 5.35 -24.96
N ILE A 17 -6.39 5.25 -25.99
CA ILE A 17 -7.83 5.44 -25.83
C ILE A 17 -8.45 4.17 -25.27
N CYS A 18 -9.07 4.29 -24.10
CA CYS A 18 -9.87 3.23 -23.47
C CYS A 18 -11.34 3.65 -23.52
N GLU A 19 -12.23 2.72 -23.85
CA GLU A 19 -13.65 3.00 -24.09
C GLU A 19 -14.53 2.50 -22.96
N SER A 20 -15.68 3.15 -22.72
CA SER A 20 -16.64 2.66 -21.73
C SER A 20 -17.29 1.33 -22.12
N SER A 21 -17.28 0.98 -23.42
CA SER A 21 -17.84 -0.25 -23.97
C SER A 21 -17.24 -1.52 -23.37
N ASN A 22 -15.99 -1.46 -22.90
CA ASN A 22 -15.29 -2.56 -22.23
C ASN A 22 -14.88 -2.23 -20.79
N ASN A 23 -15.58 -1.29 -20.14
CA ASN A 23 -15.25 -0.77 -18.81
C ASN A 23 -13.85 -0.16 -18.72
N PHE A 24 -13.42 0.55 -19.78
CA PHE A 24 -12.13 1.23 -19.87
C PHE A 24 -10.92 0.29 -19.73
N LYS A 25 -11.09 -1.00 -20.05
CA LYS A 25 -9.97 -1.94 -20.05
C LYS A 25 -8.96 -1.58 -21.13
N VAL A 26 -7.69 -1.62 -20.76
CA VAL A 26 -6.57 -1.56 -21.72
C VAL A 26 -6.62 -2.82 -22.57
N THR A 27 -6.53 -2.66 -23.89
CA THR A 27 -6.54 -3.80 -24.81
C THR A 27 -5.29 -3.77 -25.68
N LYS A 28 -4.84 -4.94 -26.12
CA LYS A 28 -3.75 -5.06 -27.10
C LYS A 28 -4.00 -4.21 -28.34
N LYS A 29 -5.24 -4.17 -28.83
CA LYS A 29 -5.62 -3.34 -29.98
C LYS A 29 -5.42 -1.86 -29.70
N ALA A 30 -5.86 -1.35 -28.54
CA ALA A 30 -5.69 0.05 -28.18
C ALA A 30 -4.19 0.44 -28.05
N LEU A 31 -3.36 -0.46 -27.53
CA LEU A 31 -1.90 -0.27 -27.46
C LEU A 31 -1.27 -0.17 -28.86
N GLU A 32 -1.59 -1.10 -29.75
CA GLU A 32 -1.09 -1.11 -31.13
C GLU A 32 -1.58 0.11 -31.92
N ASP A 33 -2.87 0.46 -31.82
CA ASP A 33 -3.46 1.61 -32.51
C ASP A 33 -2.80 2.93 -32.07
N ALA A 34 -2.54 3.08 -30.77
CA ALA A 34 -1.85 4.26 -30.24
C ALA A 34 -0.38 4.34 -30.72
N TYR A 35 0.32 3.21 -30.70
CA TYR A 35 1.70 3.13 -31.17
C TYR A 35 1.82 3.47 -32.67
N ASN A 36 0.95 2.89 -33.50
CA ASN A 36 0.95 3.14 -34.95
C ASN A 36 0.64 4.61 -35.27
N LYS A 37 -0.36 5.22 -34.61
CA LYS A 37 -0.67 6.65 -34.77
C LYS A 37 0.49 7.56 -34.37
N ALA A 38 1.20 7.20 -33.30
CA ALA A 38 2.40 7.93 -32.89
C ALA A 38 3.50 7.83 -33.94
N GLN A 39 3.73 6.64 -34.52
CA GLN A 39 4.68 6.45 -35.61
C GLN A 39 4.31 7.24 -36.87
N GLU A 40 3.04 7.24 -37.28
CA GLU A 40 2.52 8.05 -38.39
C GLU A 40 2.75 9.55 -38.18
N SER A 41 2.72 9.98 -36.92
CA SER A 41 2.98 11.36 -36.50
C SER A 41 4.48 11.66 -36.30
N ASN A 42 5.38 10.74 -36.70
CA ASN A 42 6.83 10.81 -36.49
C ASN A 42 7.26 10.95 -35.02
N ILE A 43 6.46 10.44 -34.07
CA ILE A 43 6.77 10.44 -32.65
C ILE A 43 7.45 9.12 -32.28
N THR A 44 8.63 9.21 -31.66
CA THR A 44 9.34 8.01 -31.16
C THR A 44 8.85 7.68 -29.75
N ILE A 45 8.10 6.59 -29.61
CA ILE A 45 7.68 6.08 -28.31
C ILE A 45 8.88 5.46 -27.56
N LYS A 46 9.06 5.87 -26.30
CA LYS A 46 10.12 5.35 -25.42
C LYS A 46 9.61 4.36 -24.39
N GLY A 47 8.32 4.42 -24.07
CA GLY A 47 7.73 3.54 -23.10
C GLY A 47 6.24 3.77 -22.91
N LEU A 48 5.68 2.90 -22.10
CA LEU A 48 4.30 2.88 -21.64
C LEU A 48 4.28 3.19 -20.14
N LEU A 49 3.41 4.11 -19.73
CA LEU A 49 3.11 4.37 -18.32
C LEU A 49 1.73 3.81 -18.01
N LEU A 50 1.65 2.88 -17.08
CA LEU A 50 0.40 2.36 -16.53
C LEU A 50 0.25 2.79 -15.08
N ASN A 51 -1.00 2.96 -14.65
CA ASN A 51 -1.34 3.14 -13.25
C ASN A 51 -2.28 2.01 -12.83
N ASN A 52 -1.80 1.16 -11.93
CA ASN A 52 -2.48 -0.06 -11.49
C ASN A 52 -2.24 -0.28 -9.99
N PRO A 53 -3.26 -0.16 -9.12
CA PRO A 53 -4.65 0.16 -9.42
C PRO A 53 -4.84 1.54 -10.08
N SER A 54 -5.86 1.66 -10.92
CA SER A 54 -6.09 2.81 -11.78
C SER A 54 -6.72 3.99 -11.04
N ASN A 55 -6.12 5.17 -11.22
CA ASN A 55 -6.71 6.46 -10.93
C ASN A 55 -7.05 7.16 -12.27
N PRO A 56 -8.31 7.55 -12.53
CA PRO A 56 -9.40 7.72 -11.57
C PRO A 56 -10.41 6.56 -11.47
N LEU A 57 -10.16 5.44 -12.15
CA LEU A 57 -11.19 4.39 -12.32
C LEU A 57 -11.44 3.54 -11.06
N GLY A 58 -10.48 3.46 -10.15
CA GLY A 58 -10.52 2.57 -8.98
C GLY A 58 -10.50 1.08 -9.34
N THR A 59 -10.12 0.73 -10.57
CA THR A 59 -10.09 -0.64 -11.08
C THR A 59 -8.67 -1.18 -11.15
N ILE A 60 -8.54 -2.50 -11.03
CA ILE A 60 -7.27 -3.20 -11.22
C ILE A 60 -7.20 -3.82 -12.62
N LEU A 61 -5.98 -3.96 -13.12
CA LEU A 61 -5.70 -4.71 -14.34
C LEU A 61 -5.70 -6.21 -14.06
N ASP A 62 -6.39 -6.98 -14.92
CA ASP A 62 -6.37 -8.44 -14.83
C ASP A 62 -5.05 -9.03 -15.36
N MET A 63 -4.78 -10.27 -14.95
CA MET A 63 -3.56 -11.01 -15.30
C MET A 63 -3.30 -11.06 -16.81
N GLU A 64 -4.34 -11.31 -17.62
CA GLU A 64 -4.22 -11.38 -19.08
C GLU A 64 -3.85 -10.02 -19.67
N THR A 65 -4.45 -8.94 -19.18
CA THR A 65 -4.12 -7.57 -19.60
C THR A 65 -2.66 -7.22 -19.27
N LEU A 66 -2.17 -7.61 -18.09
CA LEU A 66 -0.76 -7.41 -17.71
C LEU A 66 0.19 -8.24 -18.60
N LYS A 67 -0.15 -9.50 -18.89
CA LYS A 67 0.63 -10.36 -19.81
C LYS A 67 0.70 -9.77 -21.22
N ASP A 68 -0.43 -9.32 -21.76
CA ASP A 68 -0.49 -8.69 -23.07
C ASP A 68 0.32 -7.40 -23.12
N THR A 69 0.33 -6.63 -22.03
CA THR A 69 1.17 -5.44 -21.87
C THR A 69 2.65 -5.80 -21.92
N ILE A 70 3.08 -6.83 -21.16
CA ILE A 70 4.49 -7.28 -21.16
C ILE A 70 4.89 -7.75 -22.56
N ARG A 71 4.04 -8.50 -23.26
CA ARG A 71 4.33 -8.93 -24.63
C ARG A 71 4.50 -7.73 -25.56
N PHE A 72 3.56 -6.78 -25.50
CA PHE A 72 3.61 -5.56 -26.31
C PHE A 72 4.89 -4.75 -26.11
N ILE A 73 5.29 -4.48 -24.86
CA ILE A 73 6.51 -3.69 -24.60
C ILE A 73 7.79 -4.42 -25.04
N ASN A 74 7.81 -5.76 -24.99
CA ASN A 74 8.92 -6.56 -25.50
C ASN A 74 8.97 -6.55 -27.03
N ASP A 75 7.83 -6.75 -27.71
CA ASP A 75 7.74 -6.74 -29.17
C ASP A 75 8.21 -5.41 -29.77
N LYS A 76 7.90 -4.29 -29.08
CA LYS A 76 8.32 -2.94 -29.51
C LYS A 76 9.68 -2.51 -28.94
N ASN A 77 10.24 -3.27 -28.00
CA ASN A 77 11.45 -2.93 -27.25
C ASN A 77 11.38 -1.52 -26.62
N ILE A 78 10.30 -1.27 -25.88
CA ILE A 78 10.04 -0.01 -25.16
C ILE A 78 9.90 -0.26 -23.66
N HIS A 79 10.09 0.77 -22.84
CA HIS A 79 9.98 0.64 -21.39
C HIS A 79 8.52 0.50 -20.92
N LEU A 80 8.31 -0.13 -19.77
CA LEU A 80 7.08 -0.14 -19.00
C LEU A 80 7.36 0.49 -17.64
N VAL A 81 6.61 1.53 -17.29
CA VAL A 81 6.57 2.10 -15.95
C VAL A 81 5.19 1.80 -15.36
N CYS A 82 5.13 1.01 -14.31
CA CYS A 82 3.92 0.72 -13.56
C CYS A 82 3.88 1.58 -12.30
N ASP A 83 2.98 2.55 -12.25
CA ASP A 83 2.67 3.29 -11.04
C ASP A 83 1.68 2.46 -10.20
N GLU A 84 2.22 1.81 -9.17
CA GLU A 84 1.48 0.93 -8.25
C GLU A 84 1.17 1.63 -6.92
N ILE A 85 1.13 2.97 -6.89
CA ILE A 85 0.90 3.77 -5.69
C ILE A 85 -0.36 3.42 -4.88
N TYR A 86 -1.34 2.73 -5.47
CA TYR A 86 -2.58 2.30 -4.84
C TYR A 86 -2.59 0.79 -4.48
N ALA A 87 -1.44 0.10 -4.55
CA ALA A 87 -1.37 -1.36 -4.41
C ALA A 87 -2.06 -1.87 -3.14
N ALA A 88 -1.89 -1.19 -2.00
CA ALA A 88 -2.50 -1.61 -0.74
C ALA A 88 -3.89 -1.01 -0.48
N THR A 89 -4.51 -0.34 -1.46
CA THR A 89 -5.91 0.15 -1.33
C THR A 89 -6.94 -0.80 -1.94
N VAL A 90 -6.55 -2.03 -2.29
CA VAL A 90 -7.44 -3.04 -2.87
C VAL A 90 -7.89 -4.02 -1.80
N PHE A 91 -9.14 -3.87 -1.36
CA PHE A 91 -9.70 -4.65 -0.25
C PHE A 91 -10.68 -5.73 -0.68
N ASN A 92 -11.19 -5.65 -1.91
CA ASN A 92 -12.19 -6.56 -2.46
C ASN A 92 -11.58 -7.43 -3.57
N GLU A 93 -12.20 -8.57 -3.84
CA GLU A 93 -11.88 -9.35 -5.04
C GLU A 93 -12.28 -8.60 -6.32
N PRO A 94 -11.51 -8.72 -7.42
CA PRO A 94 -10.29 -9.49 -7.52
C PRO A 94 -9.11 -8.82 -6.79
N LYS A 95 -8.19 -9.63 -6.24
CA LYS A 95 -6.96 -9.10 -5.62
C LYS A 95 -6.08 -8.36 -6.62
N PHE A 96 -5.38 -7.34 -6.12
CA PHE A 96 -4.33 -6.66 -6.85
C PHE A 96 -3.24 -7.65 -7.29
N ILE A 97 -2.73 -7.46 -8.51
CA ILE A 97 -1.62 -8.22 -9.07
C ILE A 97 -0.54 -7.21 -9.45
N SER A 98 0.60 -7.25 -8.77
CA SER A 98 1.76 -6.44 -9.16
C SER A 98 2.36 -6.96 -10.47
N ILE A 99 2.95 -6.06 -11.27
CA ILE A 99 3.72 -6.47 -12.45
C ILE A 99 4.86 -7.43 -12.08
N SER A 100 5.42 -7.29 -10.87
CA SER A 100 6.45 -8.20 -10.35
C SER A 100 5.95 -9.63 -10.18
N GLU A 101 4.70 -9.82 -9.75
CA GLU A 101 4.11 -11.15 -9.60
C GLU A 101 3.94 -11.84 -10.95
N VAL A 102 3.51 -11.10 -11.97
CA VAL A 102 3.35 -11.63 -13.35
C VAL A 102 4.69 -12.12 -13.90
N ILE A 103 5.78 -11.39 -13.64
CA ILE A 103 7.13 -11.78 -14.06
C ILE A 103 7.56 -13.09 -13.38
N ILE A 104 7.34 -13.21 -12.06
CA ILE A 104 7.82 -14.34 -11.25
C ILE A 104 6.99 -15.61 -11.51
N SER A 105 5.67 -15.48 -11.54
CA SER A 105 4.74 -16.63 -11.52
C SER A 105 4.61 -17.34 -12.87
N GLU A 106 4.75 -16.62 -13.98
CA GLU A 106 4.33 -17.11 -15.30
C GLU A 106 5.52 -17.38 -16.23
N ASN A 107 6.75 -17.23 -15.74
CA ASN A 107 7.99 -17.40 -16.50
C ASN A 107 7.94 -16.68 -17.88
N VAL A 108 7.30 -15.51 -17.91
CA VAL A 108 7.12 -14.73 -19.14
C VAL A 108 8.49 -14.29 -19.60
N GLN A 109 8.90 -14.78 -20.76
CA GLN A 109 10.17 -14.39 -21.37
C GLN A 109 10.08 -12.91 -21.77
N CYS A 110 10.68 -12.06 -20.93
CA CYS A 110 10.69 -10.62 -21.10
C CYS A 110 12.08 -10.05 -20.77
N ASN A 111 12.43 -8.96 -21.43
CA ASN A 111 13.58 -8.17 -21.06
C ASN A 111 13.25 -7.36 -19.81
N LEU A 112 13.71 -7.82 -18.65
CA LEU A 112 13.49 -7.16 -17.37
C LEU A 112 14.03 -5.73 -17.33
N ASP A 113 15.04 -5.41 -18.13
CA ASP A 113 15.62 -4.06 -18.21
C ASP A 113 14.62 -2.99 -18.68
N LEU A 114 13.49 -3.41 -19.25
CA LEU A 114 12.42 -2.54 -19.71
C LEU A 114 11.38 -2.26 -18.62
N ILE A 115 11.36 -2.97 -17.50
CA ILE A 115 10.26 -2.90 -16.52
C ILE A 115 10.68 -2.13 -15.27
N HIS A 116 9.84 -1.17 -14.87
CA HIS A 116 10.05 -0.30 -13.73
C HIS A 116 8.73 -0.12 -12.96
N ILE A 117 8.81 -0.06 -11.64
CA ILE A 117 7.70 0.22 -10.73
C ILE A 117 7.95 1.55 -10.03
N VAL A 118 6.89 2.34 -9.92
CA VAL A 118 6.83 3.55 -9.09
C VAL A 118 5.85 3.28 -7.96
N TYR A 119 6.27 3.59 -6.73
CA TYR A 119 5.45 3.38 -5.54
C TYR A 119 5.59 4.56 -4.57
N SER A 120 4.65 4.71 -3.65
CA SER A 120 4.70 5.77 -2.62
C SER A 120 3.75 5.46 -1.48
N LEU A 121 4.13 5.89 -0.26
CA LEU A 121 3.32 5.72 0.95
C LEU A 121 2.23 6.81 1.10
N SER A 122 2.05 7.65 0.07
CA SER A 122 1.17 8.81 0.15
C SER A 122 -0.32 8.44 0.14
N LYS A 123 -0.68 7.28 -0.42
CA LYS A 123 -2.07 6.83 -0.59
C LYS A 123 -2.37 5.72 0.41
N ASP A 124 -1.59 4.66 0.34
CA ASP A 124 -1.77 3.45 1.14
C ASP A 124 -1.66 3.71 2.66
N LEU A 125 -0.64 4.45 3.10
CA LEU A 125 -0.46 4.81 4.51
C LEU A 125 -1.02 6.19 4.87
N GLY A 126 -1.64 6.90 3.92
CA GLY A 126 -2.12 8.26 4.16
C GLY A 126 -1.03 9.26 4.56
N PHE A 127 0.22 9.07 4.11
CA PHE A 127 1.36 9.96 4.45
C PHE A 127 1.85 10.85 3.29
N PRO A 128 0.99 11.64 2.62
CA PRO A 128 1.43 12.49 1.52
C PRO A 128 2.37 13.60 1.98
N GLY A 129 2.34 14.01 3.25
CA GLY A 129 3.25 15.03 3.78
C GLY A 129 4.70 14.57 3.95
N PHE A 130 4.93 13.26 4.11
CA PHE A 130 6.24 12.69 4.42
C PHE A 130 7.15 12.51 3.21
N ARG A 131 6.59 12.68 2.00
CA ARG A 131 7.33 12.63 0.74
C ARG A 131 8.15 11.36 0.50
N VAL A 132 7.58 10.21 0.86
CA VAL A 132 8.17 8.91 0.58
C VAL A 132 7.73 8.42 -0.81
N GLY A 133 8.62 8.54 -1.79
CA GLY A 133 8.47 7.99 -3.13
C GLY A 133 9.59 7.02 -3.46
N ILE A 134 9.26 5.95 -4.18
CA ILE A 134 10.14 4.81 -4.45
C ILE A 134 10.13 4.55 -5.95
N ILE A 135 11.32 4.34 -6.51
CA ILE A 135 11.51 3.82 -7.85
C ILE A 135 12.16 2.45 -7.69
N TYR A 136 11.49 1.42 -8.18
CA TYR A 136 12.01 0.07 -8.26
C TYR A 136 12.22 -0.28 -9.73
N SER A 137 13.41 -0.73 -10.09
CA SER A 137 13.76 -1.03 -11.47
C SER A 137 14.64 -2.25 -11.51
N TYR A 138 14.32 -3.20 -12.39
CA TYR A 138 15.17 -4.35 -12.65
C TYR A 138 16.43 -3.97 -13.45
N ASN A 139 16.43 -2.81 -14.10
CA ASN A 139 17.56 -2.26 -14.83
C ASN A 139 18.55 -1.52 -13.90
N ASP A 140 19.76 -2.05 -13.78
CA ASP A 140 20.84 -1.49 -12.95
C ASP A 140 21.28 -0.08 -13.37
N VAL A 141 21.27 0.22 -14.69
CA VAL A 141 21.66 1.53 -15.21
C VAL A 141 20.63 2.58 -14.78
N VAL A 142 19.34 2.23 -14.89
CA VAL A 142 18.24 3.09 -14.42
C VAL A 142 18.35 3.30 -12.91
N THR A 143 18.56 2.24 -12.12
CA THR A 143 18.71 2.34 -10.66
C THR A 143 19.87 3.23 -10.24
N LYS A 144 21.03 3.11 -10.90
CA LYS A 144 22.20 3.99 -10.65
C LYS A 144 21.93 5.44 -11.02
N CYS A 145 21.24 5.68 -12.14
CA CYS A 145 20.87 7.03 -12.57
C CYS A 145 19.84 7.66 -11.60
N ALA A 146 18.76 6.94 -11.30
CA ALA A 146 17.71 7.37 -10.38
C ALA A 146 18.27 7.69 -8.98
N ARG A 147 19.21 6.89 -8.47
CA ARG A 147 19.91 7.17 -7.20
C ARG A 147 20.74 8.46 -7.23
N LYS A 148 21.35 8.81 -8.36
CA LYS A 148 22.04 10.11 -8.48
C LYS A 148 21.04 11.26 -8.52
N MET A 149 19.95 11.09 -9.28
CA MET A 149 18.89 12.09 -9.38
C MET A 149 18.10 12.26 -8.08
N SER A 150 18.02 11.24 -7.22
CA SER A 150 17.32 11.33 -5.94
C SER A 150 17.92 12.36 -5.00
N SER A 151 19.19 12.79 -5.22
CA SER A 151 19.80 13.90 -4.50
C SER A 151 18.99 15.21 -4.55
N PHE A 152 18.17 15.40 -5.58
CA PHE A 152 17.27 16.56 -5.71
C PHE A 152 15.94 16.43 -4.95
N GLY A 153 15.68 15.28 -4.33
CA GLY A 153 14.40 14.97 -3.69
C GLY A 153 14.52 13.82 -2.69
N LEU A 154 15.57 13.82 -1.87
CA LEU A 154 15.78 12.79 -0.86
C LEU A 154 14.66 12.85 0.19
N VAL A 155 14.22 11.67 0.62
CA VAL A 155 13.36 11.54 1.80
C VAL A 155 14.15 12.00 3.02
N SER A 156 13.52 12.79 3.91
CA SER A 156 14.14 13.18 5.18
C SER A 156 14.66 11.97 5.94
N THR A 157 15.90 12.03 6.44
CA THR A 157 16.50 10.93 7.22
C THR A 157 15.68 10.61 8.47
N GLN A 158 15.07 11.63 9.07
CA GLN A 158 14.15 11.48 10.20
C GLN A 158 12.89 10.68 9.81
N THR A 159 12.30 10.99 8.64
CA THR A 159 11.16 10.24 8.09
C THR A 159 11.56 8.81 7.74
N GLN A 160 12.73 8.59 7.15
CA GLN A 160 13.23 7.25 6.85
C GLN A 160 13.36 6.40 8.11
N TYR A 161 13.94 6.95 9.19
CA TYR A 161 14.05 6.26 10.47
C TYR A 161 12.68 5.88 11.03
N LEU A 162 11.74 6.83 11.08
CA LEU A 162 10.36 6.60 11.54
C LEU A 162 9.68 5.48 10.76
N ILE A 163 9.66 5.61 9.43
CA ILE A 163 8.99 4.65 8.55
C ILE A 163 9.66 3.28 8.64
N SER A 164 10.99 3.21 8.77
CA SER A 164 11.67 1.92 8.94
C SER A 164 11.23 1.21 10.21
N ASN A 165 11.11 1.92 11.34
CA ASN A 165 10.65 1.32 12.60
C ASN A 165 9.19 0.88 12.53
N MET A 166 8.35 1.64 11.83
CA MET A 166 6.94 1.31 11.64
C MET A 166 6.76 0.09 10.72
N LEU A 167 7.51 0.01 9.61
CA LEU A 167 7.43 -1.08 8.64
C LEU A 167 8.11 -2.38 9.12
N LEU A 168 9.03 -2.31 10.10
CA LEU A 168 9.64 -3.47 10.76
C LEU A 168 8.79 -4.04 11.92
N ASP A 169 7.61 -3.49 12.15
CA ASP A 169 6.64 -4.02 13.09
C ASP A 169 5.56 -4.81 12.34
N ASP A 170 5.81 -6.11 12.19
CA ASP A 170 4.91 -7.03 11.49
C ASP A 170 3.49 -6.99 12.08
N THR A 171 3.35 -6.85 13.41
CA THR A 171 2.04 -6.76 14.05
C THR A 171 1.32 -5.47 13.68
N PHE A 172 2.03 -4.34 13.67
CA PHE A 172 1.46 -3.08 13.20
C PHE A 172 1.01 -3.21 11.74
N ILE A 173 1.82 -3.82 10.88
CA ILE A 173 1.52 -3.96 9.45
C ILE A 173 0.33 -4.87 9.21
N GLU A 174 0.26 -6.02 9.87
CA GLU A 174 -0.87 -6.94 9.76
C GLU A 174 -2.17 -6.27 10.19
N LYS A 175 -2.18 -5.59 11.34
CA LYS A 175 -3.34 -4.83 11.80
C LYS A 175 -3.67 -3.68 10.86
N PHE A 176 -2.67 -2.93 10.41
CA PHE A 176 -2.88 -1.81 9.49
C PHE A 176 -3.51 -2.30 8.18
N VAL A 177 -3.05 -3.40 7.59
CA VAL A 177 -3.62 -3.94 6.35
C VAL A 177 -5.07 -4.40 6.56
N VAL A 178 -5.39 -5.01 7.70
CA VAL A 178 -6.75 -5.44 8.02
C VAL A 178 -7.67 -4.24 8.29
N GLU A 179 -7.22 -3.27 9.07
CA GLU A 179 -8.01 -2.11 9.51
C GLU A 179 -8.02 -0.96 8.50
N SER A 180 -7.10 -0.93 7.53
CA SER A 180 -7.12 0.07 6.45
C SER A 180 -8.22 -0.19 5.42
N GLN A 181 -9.04 -1.23 5.61
CA GLN A 181 -10.25 -1.45 4.82
C GLN A 181 -11.07 -0.17 4.70
N ASN A 182 -11.56 0.09 3.49
CA ASN A 182 -12.14 1.36 3.05
C ASN A 182 -13.52 1.65 3.70
N THR A 183 -13.59 1.69 5.03
CA THR A 183 -14.76 2.08 5.81
C THR A 183 -14.43 3.26 6.72
N PHE A 184 -15.38 4.18 6.86
CA PHE A 184 -15.24 5.30 7.78
C PHE A 184 -15.15 4.87 9.24
N GLU A 185 -15.70 3.71 9.58
CA GLU A 185 -15.61 3.12 10.92
C GLU A 185 -14.15 2.79 11.26
N SER A 186 -13.46 2.10 10.34
CA SER A 186 -12.06 1.74 10.50
C SER A 186 -11.12 2.96 10.46
N GLU A 187 -11.43 3.99 9.66
CA GLU A 187 -10.72 5.28 9.72
C GLU A 187 -10.80 5.91 11.11
N ILE A 188 -11.99 5.92 11.73
CA ILE A 188 -12.18 6.48 13.07
C ILE A 188 -11.51 5.64 14.15
N GLU A 189 -11.48 4.32 14.00
CA GLU A 189 -10.77 3.42 14.92
C GLU A 189 -9.26 3.67 14.88
N LEU A 190 -8.68 3.69 13.68
CA LEU A 190 -7.27 4.04 13.48
C LEU A 190 -6.96 5.45 14.00
N TRP A 191 -7.84 6.42 13.77
CA TRP A 191 -7.71 7.77 14.31
C TRP A 191 -7.66 7.80 15.84
N ARG A 192 -8.54 7.02 16.50
CA ARG A 192 -8.59 6.91 17.97
C ARG A 192 -7.31 6.31 18.52
N MET A 193 -6.75 5.30 17.86
CA MET A 193 -5.44 4.74 18.24
C MET A 193 -4.34 5.81 18.11
N ILE A 194 -4.32 6.56 17.00
CA ILE A 194 -3.31 7.61 16.79
C ILE A 194 -3.45 8.75 17.83
N ILE A 195 -4.67 9.17 18.19
CA ILE A 195 -4.85 10.22 19.19
C ILE A 195 -4.56 9.74 20.60
N ASN A 196 -5.11 8.60 21.00
CA ASN A 196 -5.08 8.19 22.40
C ASN A 196 -3.75 7.55 22.78
N ASP A 197 -3.22 6.71 21.89
CA ASP A 197 -2.07 5.87 22.19
C ASP A 197 -0.78 6.48 21.63
N VAL A 198 -0.81 6.98 20.39
CA VAL A 198 0.32 7.69 19.78
C VAL A 198 0.42 9.15 20.29
N LYS A 199 -0.64 9.68 20.89
CA LYS A 199 -0.73 11.07 21.39
C LYS A 199 -0.35 12.09 20.32
N LEU A 200 -0.78 11.83 19.08
CA LEU A 200 -0.66 12.75 17.97
C LEU A 200 -2.02 13.20 17.50
N ASN A 201 -2.21 14.52 17.55
CA ASN A 201 -3.38 15.14 16.98
C ASN A 201 -3.22 15.21 15.45
N VAL A 202 -3.71 14.18 14.78
CA VAL A 202 -3.91 14.15 13.33
C VAL A 202 -5.39 14.34 13.04
N SER A 203 -5.73 14.89 11.88
CA SER A 203 -7.14 15.07 11.50
C SER A 203 -7.55 13.99 10.50
N PRO A 204 -8.60 13.19 10.77
CA PRO A 204 -9.05 12.16 9.85
C PRO A 204 -9.76 12.79 8.65
N GLY A 205 -9.71 12.12 7.50
CA GLY A 205 -10.18 12.61 6.21
C GLY A 205 -11.68 12.89 6.23
N CYS A 206 -12.46 12.08 6.95
CA CYS A 206 -13.89 12.29 7.15
C CYS A 206 -14.22 13.66 7.76
N SER A 207 -13.32 14.23 8.59
CA SER A 207 -13.50 15.57 9.17
C SER A 207 -13.41 16.69 8.14
N PHE A 208 -12.94 16.39 6.93
CA PHE A 208 -12.90 17.32 5.79
C PHE A 208 -13.87 16.93 4.67
N HIS A 209 -14.85 16.06 4.96
CA HIS A 209 -15.78 15.50 3.98
C HIS A 209 -15.08 14.74 2.84
N CYS A 210 -13.95 14.09 3.13
CA CYS A 210 -13.37 13.14 2.18
C CYS A 210 -14.39 12.03 1.91
N CYS A 211 -14.72 11.81 0.63
CA CYS A 211 -15.66 10.78 0.21
C CYS A 211 -15.05 9.37 0.25
N GLU A 212 -13.75 9.28 0.56
CA GLU A 212 -12.98 8.06 0.70
C GLU A 212 -12.42 8.01 2.13
N PRO A 213 -12.61 6.93 2.88
CA PRO A 213 -11.98 6.75 4.18
C PRO A 213 -10.48 6.40 4.05
N GLY A 214 -9.75 6.44 5.17
CA GLY A 214 -8.33 6.11 5.30
C GLY A 214 -7.37 7.30 5.17
N TRP A 215 -7.88 8.51 4.99
CA TRP A 215 -7.04 9.70 4.80
C TRP A 215 -6.74 10.40 6.12
N PHE A 216 -5.52 10.91 6.30
CA PHE A 216 -5.16 11.71 7.47
C PHE A 216 -4.38 12.96 7.08
N ARG A 217 -4.75 14.09 7.67
CA ARG A 217 -3.99 15.34 7.58
C ARG A 217 -3.06 15.46 8.77
N VAL A 218 -1.77 15.48 8.50
CA VAL A 218 -0.72 15.73 9.49
C VAL A 218 -0.13 17.12 9.25
N CYS A 219 -0.30 18.02 10.21
CA CYS A 219 0.26 19.37 10.16
C CYS A 219 1.63 19.40 10.85
N PHE A 220 2.69 19.75 10.11
CA PHE A 220 4.06 19.83 10.63
C PHE A 220 4.65 21.25 10.63
N ALA A 221 3.95 22.23 10.02
CA ALA A 221 4.46 23.59 9.83
C ALA A 221 4.39 24.49 11.08
N SER A 222 3.66 24.08 12.12
CA SER A 222 3.45 24.87 13.35
C SER A 222 4.21 24.33 14.57
N MET A 223 5.12 23.38 14.37
CA MET A 223 5.88 22.72 15.44
C MET A 223 7.36 23.07 15.31
N ASP A 224 8.02 23.32 16.44
CA ASP A 224 9.48 23.40 16.48
C ASP A 224 10.12 22.00 16.34
N ASP A 225 11.40 21.98 16.01
CA ASP A 225 12.14 20.73 15.75
C ASP A 225 12.12 19.76 16.94
N ASP A 226 12.07 20.27 18.17
CA ASP A 226 12.03 19.47 19.39
C ASP A 226 10.65 18.81 19.58
N THR A 227 9.58 19.54 19.32
CA THR A 227 8.20 19.05 19.33
C THR A 227 7.99 18.01 18.24
N MET A 228 8.55 18.23 17.05
CA MET A 228 8.51 17.24 15.97
C MET A 228 9.27 15.97 16.34
N ARG A 229 10.44 16.08 16.99
CA ARG A 229 11.18 14.91 17.52
C ARG A 229 10.37 14.16 18.58
N ILE A 230 9.69 14.87 19.48
CA ILE A 230 8.81 14.25 20.50
C ILE A 230 7.64 13.54 19.82
N ALA A 231 7.02 14.16 18.82
CA ALA A 231 5.93 13.57 18.04
C ALA A 231 6.35 12.25 17.39
N LEU A 232 7.51 12.25 16.73
CA LEU A 232 8.09 11.06 16.11
C LEU A 232 8.50 10.01 17.12
N ARG A 233 9.06 10.43 18.26
CA ARG A 233 9.41 9.53 19.37
C ARG A 233 8.17 8.88 19.99
N ARG A 234 7.03 9.58 20.01
CA ARG A 234 5.75 9.01 20.50
C ARG A 234 5.17 7.99 19.51
N ILE A 235 5.26 8.23 18.20
CA ILE A 235 4.95 7.21 17.18
C ILE A 235 5.85 5.99 17.39
N GLU A 236 7.16 6.21 17.52
CA GLU A 236 8.12 5.14 17.74
C GLU A 236 7.83 4.35 19.03
N ILE A 237 7.52 5.03 20.15
CA ILE A 237 7.19 4.37 21.43
C ILE A 237 5.86 3.61 21.34
N PHE A 238 4.84 4.17 20.68
CA PHE A 238 3.57 3.49 20.48
C PHE A 238 3.75 2.17 19.73
N VAL A 239 4.48 2.21 18.62
CA VAL A 239 4.85 1.02 17.83
C VAL A 239 5.58 -0.01 18.71
N VAL A 240 6.54 0.43 19.53
CA VAL A 240 7.31 -0.48 20.40
C VAL A 240 6.50 -1.02 21.60
N GLN A 241 5.59 -0.25 22.19
CA GLN A 241 4.79 -0.69 23.34
C GLN A 241 3.67 -1.66 22.95
N TYR A 242 3.08 -1.49 21.76
CA TYR A 242 2.09 -2.43 21.24
C TYR A 242 2.69 -3.82 20.93
N LYS A 243 3.98 -3.88 20.57
CA LYS A 243 4.78 -5.12 20.52
C LYS A 243 4.86 -5.85 21.87
N GLY A 244 5.03 -5.11 22.97
CA GLY A 244 5.16 -5.69 24.32
C GLY A 244 3.85 -6.23 24.90
N ILE A 245 2.73 -5.59 24.59
CA ILE A 245 1.39 -6.02 25.07
C ILE A 245 0.96 -7.31 24.39
N ASN A 246 1.23 -7.48 23.09
CA ASN A 246 0.92 -8.72 22.38
C ASN A 246 1.78 -9.90 22.83
N ASN A 247 3.08 -9.70 23.11
CA ASN A 247 3.92 -10.75 23.67
C ASN A 247 3.46 -11.22 25.07
N ILE A 248 2.92 -10.31 25.90
CA ILE A 248 2.36 -10.67 27.22
C ILE A 248 1.02 -11.43 27.07
N ILE A 249 0.22 -11.11 26.05
CA ILE A 249 -1.02 -11.83 25.76
C ILE A 249 -0.71 -13.23 25.20
N GLU A 250 0.31 -13.37 24.34
CA GLU A 250 0.77 -14.68 23.83
C GLU A 250 1.38 -15.55 24.95
N GLU A 251 2.26 -15.01 25.80
CA GLU A 251 2.82 -15.73 26.97
C GLU A 251 1.76 -16.03 28.06
N GLY A 252 0.71 -15.20 28.14
CA GLY A 252 -0.42 -15.39 29.04
C GLY A 252 -1.40 -16.48 28.59
N ILE A 253 -1.54 -16.69 27.28
CA ILE A 253 -2.40 -17.73 26.69
C ILE A 253 -1.69 -19.10 26.70
N GLU A 254 -0.36 -19.16 26.46
CA GLU A 254 0.38 -20.43 26.53
C GLU A 254 0.44 -21.04 27.95
N ASN A 255 0.30 -20.22 29.00
CA ASN A 255 0.29 -20.70 30.39
C ASN A 255 -1.10 -21.14 30.91
N SER A 256 -2.13 -21.11 30.07
CA SER A 256 -3.45 -21.62 30.45
C SER A 256 -4.09 -22.40 29.31
N LEU A 257 -3.91 -23.74 29.32
CA LEU A 257 -4.91 -24.81 29.06
C LEU A 257 -4.22 -26.10 28.55
N PRO A 258 -4.82 -27.30 28.69
CA PRO A 258 -5.64 -27.83 29.78
C PRO A 258 -5.10 -29.17 30.32
N ILE A 259 -5.52 -29.51 31.54
CA ILE A 259 -5.32 -30.83 32.16
C ILE A 259 -6.02 -31.90 31.31
N ALA A 260 -5.29 -32.97 30.96
CA ALA A 260 -5.77 -34.10 30.15
C ALA A 260 -6.95 -34.85 30.81
N PRO A 261 -7.86 -35.47 30.03
CA PRO A 261 -9.00 -36.19 30.59
C PRO A 261 -8.57 -37.56 31.11
N GLY A 262 -8.59 -37.74 32.43
CA GLY A 262 -8.54 -39.06 33.09
C GLY A 262 -9.94 -39.68 33.17
N PRO A 263 -10.07 -41.01 33.10
CA PRO A 263 -11.38 -41.67 33.01
C PRO A 263 -11.97 -41.84 34.41
N VAL A 264 -13.25 -41.49 34.61
CA VAL A 264 -13.98 -41.94 35.80
C VAL A 264 -15.39 -42.42 35.45
N SER A 265 -15.56 -43.69 35.83
CA SER A 265 -16.74 -44.54 35.94
C SER A 265 -17.98 -43.90 36.57
N LEU A 266 -19.14 -44.31 36.05
CA LEU A 266 -20.44 -44.22 36.74
C LEU A 266 -20.40 -44.97 38.09
N THR A 267 -20.87 -44.32 39.16
CA THR A 267 -21.71 -44.95 40.20
C THR A 267 -22.43 -43.89 41.04
N SER A 268 -23.68 -44.21 41.33
CA SER A 268 -24.73 -43.54 42.10
C SER A 268 -24.43 -43.24 43.58
N ILE A 269 -25.11 -42.23 44.18
CA ILE A 269 -26.07 -42.36 45.33
C ILE A 269 -26.35 -40.99 46.05
N SER A 270 -27.67 -40.69 46.12
CA SER A 270 -28.51 -39.97 47.13
C SER A 270 -28.26 -38.55 47.66
N ASN A 271 -29.30 -37.70 47.46
CA ASN A 271 -30.05 -36.84 48.40
C ASN A 271 -29.38 -36.26 49.67
N SER A 272 -29.50 -34.94 49.86
CA SER A 272 -30.38 -34.33 50.89
C SER A 272 -30.41 -32.79 50.82
N ASN A 273 -31.57 -32.25 51.17
CA ASN A 273 -32.02 -30.85 51.24
C ASN A 273 -31.23 -29.92 52.18
N GLU A 274 -31.37 -28.60 51.94
CA GLU A 274 -31.80 -27.51 52.86
C GLU A 274 -31.21 -26.17 52.39
N GLU A 275 -32.05 -25.25 51.88
CA GLU A 275 -32.64 -24.09 52.58
C GLU A 275 -31.65 -22.94 52.88
N GLY A 276 -31.99 -21.70 52.50
CA GLY A 276 -31.29 -20.50 52.97
C GLY A 276 -31.44 -19.25 52.11
N GLU A 277 -32.55 -18.55 52.33
CA GLU A 277 -33.00 -17.25 51.81
C GLU A 277 -31.99 -16.12 51.54
N ALA A 278 -32.43 -15.31 50.58
CA ALA A 278 -32.05 -13.94 50.25
C ALA A 278 -31.94 -12.98 51.45
N ARG A 279 -30.97 -12.06 51.34
CA ARG A 279 -31.15 -10.61 51.48
C ARG A 279 -30.10 -9.88 50.66
#